data_AF-A0AAN9ATT0-F1
#
_entry.id   AF-A0AAN9ATT0-F1
#
_cell.length_a   1.000
_cell.length_b   1.000
_cell.length_c   1.000
_cell.angle_alpha   90.00
_cell.angle_beta   90.00
_cell.angle_gamma   90.00
#
_symmetry.space_group_name_H-M   'P 1'
#
loop_
_entity.id
_entity.type
_entity.pdbx_description
1 polymer ?
#
loop_
_entity_poly.entity_id
_entity_poly.type
_entity_poly.pdbx_seq_one_letter_code
_entity_poly.pdbx_strand_id
1 'polypeptide(L)'
;MIRCPTYSAISRPSSSAYGLDTVDCVHTHRLGLSHTPNCPCETGPQTPEHILQTCPLHQEARTDHWPQGATLQEQLWGTKGSLILTTSFIQATKLEI
;
A
#
# COMPACT_ATOMS: atom_id res chain seq x y z
N MET A 1 -0.33 -3.62 25.40
CA MET A 1 0.38 -4.66 24.63
C MET A 1 0.05 -4.46 23.16
N ILE A 2 0.81 -3.62 22.45
CA ILE A 2 0.67 -3.48 20.98
C ILE A 2 1.62 -4.52 20.38
N ARG A 3 1.04 -5.51 19.71
CA ARG A 3 1.74 -6.67 19.16
C ARG A 3 2.08 -6.34 17.70
N CYS A 4 3.34 -6.01 17.43
CA CYS A 4 3.85 -5.93 16.06
C CYS A 4 3.75 -7.32 15.42
N PRO A 5 3.21 -7.47 14.20
CA PRO A 5 3.27 -8.74 13.51
C PRO A 5 4.74 -9.04 13.20
N THR A 6 5.25 -10.13 13.78
CA THR A 6 6.54 -10.71 13.41
C THR A 6 6.44 -11.13 11.95
N TYR A 7 7.11 -10.38 11.08
CA TYR A 7 7.35 -10.73 9.69
C TYR A 7 8.17 -12.02 9.68
N SER A 8 7.47 -13.15 9.62
CA SER A 8 8.06 -14.47 9.46
C SER A 8 8.61 -14.59 8.04
N ALA A 9 9.94 -14.58 7.96
CA ALA A 9 10.78 -15.32 7.02
C ALA A 9 10.23 -15.52 5.60
N ILE A 10 10.65 -14.67 4.67
CA ILE A 10 10.84 -15.05 3.27
C ILE A 10 12.31 -14.83 2.93
N SER A 11 12.92 -15.90 2.46
CA SER A 11 14.35 -16.12 2.25
C SER A 11 15.04 -15.09 1.33
N ARG A 12 16.31 -14.81 1.65
CA ARG A 12 17.29 -14.05 0.85
C ARG A 12 17.51 -14.66 -0.55
N PRO A 13 17.95 -13.87 -1.54
CA PRO A 13 19.38 -13.90 -1.91
C PRO A 13 19.96 -12.48 -2.15
N SER A 14 21.03 -12.11 -1.44
CA SER A 14 22.44 -12.06 -1.89
C SER A 14 22.86 -10.76 -2.60
N SER A 15 23.72 -10.01 -1.90
CA SER A 15 24.73 -9.06 -2.39
C SER A 15 24.29 -7.80 -3.15
N SER A 16 24.13 -6.70 -2.43
CA SER A 16 25.00 -5.53 -2.61
C SER A 16 24.84 -4.58 -1.43
N ALA A 17 25.97 -4.19 -0.86
CA ALA A 17 26.06 -3.34 0.32
C ALA A 17 25.59 -1.92 0.00
N TYR A 18 24.35 -1.60 0.34
CA TYR A 18 23.98 -0.25 0.72
C TYR A 18 23.34 -0.38 2.10
N GLY A 19 24.10 0.05 3.12
CA GLY A 19 23.61 0.13 4.48
C GLY A 19 22.42 1.07 4.52
N LEU A 20 21.26 0.52 4.83
CA LEU A 20 20.12 1.26 5.33
C LEU A 20 19.85 0.67 6.70
N ASP A 21 20.62 1.20 7.64
CA ASP A 21 20.18 1.62 8.96
C ASP A 21 18.78 1.11 9.27
N THR A 22 18.73 0.15 10.18
CA THR A 22 17.52 -0.25 10.89
C THR A 22 17.06 0.97 11.67
N VAL A 23 16.34 1.86 11.01
CA VAL A 23 15.74 3.01 11.65
C VAL A 23 14.64 2.47 12.55
N ASP A 24 14.92 2.50 13.85
CA ASP A 24 14.03 2.07 14.91
C ASP A 24 12.63 2.67 14.70
N CYS A 25 11.68 1.82 14.26
CA CYS A 25 10.35 2.24 13.81
C CYS A 25 9.56 3.00 14.89
N VAL A 26 9.93 2.81 16.16
CA VAL A 26 9.29 3.46 17.31
C VAL A 26 9.71 4.93 17.39
N HIS A 27 10.96 5.25 17.07
CA HIS A 27 11.48 6.61 17.15
C HIS A 27 10.96 7.51 16.02
N THR A 28 10.89 7.00 14.78
CA THR A 28 10.42 7.77 13.62
C THR A 28 8.93 8.07 13.64
N HIS A 29 8.11 7.13 14.12
CA HIS A 29 6.66 7.36 14.32
C HIS A 29 6.41 8.49 15.32
N ARG A 30 7.23 8.60 16.36
CA ARG A 30 7.12 9.66 17.38
C ARG A 30 7.56 11.04 16.87
N LEU A 31 8.40 11.08 15.84
CA LEU A 31 8.93 12.30 15.24
C LEU A 31 8.20 12.72 13.95
N GLY A 32 7.20 11.95 13.49
CA GLY A 32 6.51 12.21 12.22
C GLY A 32 7.40 11.99 10.98
N LEU A 33 8.51 11.25 11.14
CA LEU A 33 9.51 10.97 10.10
C LEU A 33 9.33 9.56 9.50
N SER A 34 8.16 8.95 9.64
CA SER A 34 7.87 7.67 9.00
C SER A 34 7.96 7.83 7.48
N HIS A 35 8.80 7.01 6.84
CA HIS A 35 9.05 7.06 5.39
C HIS A 35 7.81 6.82 4.51
N THR A 36 6.69 6.39 5.07
CA THR A 36 5.38 6.41 4.41
C THR A 36 4.32 6.83 5.43
N PRO A 37 3.40 7.74 5.06
CA PRO A 37 2.24 8.00 5.91
C PRO A 37 1.45 6.69 6.07
N ASN A 38 0.90 6.47 7.27
CA ASN A 38 -0.08 5.40 7.44
C ASN A 38 -1.36 5.77 6.70
N CYS A 39 -2.02 4.78 6.11
CA CYS A 39 -3.33 5.00 5.50
C CYS A 39 -4.31 5.43 6.60
N PRO A 40 -5.25 6.36 6.34
CA PRO A 40 -6.24 6.80 7.31
C PRO A 40 -7.15 5.68 7.85
N CYS A 41 -7.15 4.50 7.22
CA CYS A 41 -7.84 3.33 7.75
C CYS A 41 -7.07 2.58 8.84
N GLU A 42 -5.84 2.99 9.17
CA GLU A 42 -4.97 2.45 10.23
C GLU A 42 -4.61 0.96 10.13
N THR A 43 -5.00 0.29 9.04
CA THR A 43 -4.72 -1.14 8.83
C THR A 43 -3.42 -1.41 8.09
N GLY A 44 -2.75 -0.37 7.59
CA GLY A 44 -1.48 -0.51 6.87
C GLY A 44 -0.87 0.82 6.41
N PRO A 45 0.31 0.76 5.80
CA PRO A 45 0.94 1.92 5.18
C PRO A 45 0.12 2.42 3.98
N GLN A 46 0.21 3.71 3.67
CA GLN A 46 -0.43 4.32 2.50
C GLN A 46 0.36 3.97 1.24
N THR A 47 0.27 2.72 0.80
CA THR A 47 0.88 2.25 -0.45
C THR A 47 -0.20 1.93 -1.48
N PRO A 48 0.10 2.02 -2.79
CA PRO A 48 -0.87 1.68 -3.83
C PRO A 48 -1.38 0.25 -3.70
N GLU A 49 -0.55 -0.70 -3.26
CA GLU A 49 -0.95 -2.09 -3.04
C GLU A 49 -2.00 -2.19 -1.93
N HIS A 50 -1.78 -1.49 -0.81
CA HIS A 50 -2.74 -1.45 0.26
C HIS A 50 -4.07 -0.83 -0.21
N ILE A 51 -4.01 0.37 -0.78
CA ILE A 51 -5.19 1.14 -1.19
C ILE A 51 -6.02 0.38 -2.24
N LEU A 52 -5.36 -0.15 -3.27
CA LEU A 52 -6.03 -0.77 -4.42
C LEU A 52 -6.54 -2.19 -4.14
N GLN A 53 -5.98 -2.92 -3.17
CA GLN A 53 -6.33 -4.33 -2.94
C GLN A 53 -6.97 -4.62 -1.58
N THR A 54 -6.53 -3.98 -0.49
CA THR A 54 -6.86 -4.42 0.88
C THR A 54 -7.46 -3.34 1.78
N CYS A 55 -7.37 -2.07 1.39
CA CYS A 55 -7.85 -0.96 2.19
C CYS A 55 -9.37 -1.07 2.39
N PRO A 56 -9.86 -1.13 3.64
CA PRO A 56 -11.29 -1.25 3.93
C PRO A 56 -12.04 0.06 3.67
N LEU A 57 -11.36 1.21 3.77
CA LEU A 57 -11.95 2.53 3.53
C LEU A 57 -12.44 2.70 2.09
N HIS A 58 -11.76 2.07 1.13
CA HIS A 58 -12.06 2.17 -0.29
C HIS A 58 -12.69 0.90 -0.87
N GLN A 59 -13.23 0.02 -0.03
CA GLN A 59 -13.81 -1.24 -0.47
C GLN A 59 -14.99 -1.02 -1.44
N GLU A 60 -15.90 -0.10 -1.11
CA GLU A 60 -17.06 0.22 -1.96
C GLU A 60 -16.64 0.77 -3.33
N ALA A 61 -15.74 1.75 -3.33
CA ALA A 61 -15.20 2.33 -4.57
C ALA A 61 -14.47 1.27 -5.43
N ARG A 62 -13.79 0.30 -4.79
CA ARG A 62 -13.14 -0.81 -5.49
C ARG A 62 -14.15 -1.75 -6.14
N THR A 63 -15.23 -2.08 -5.45
CA THR A 63 -16.30 -2.94 -6.00
C THR A 63 -17.03 -2.25 -7.15
N ASP A 64 -17.22 -0.93 -7.08
CA ASP A 64 -17.82 -0.14 -8.16
C ASP A 64 -16.96 -0.15 -9.44
N HIS A 65 -15.65 0.06 -9.32
CA HIS A 65 -14.74 0.13 -10.46
C HIS A 65 -14.28 -1.24 -10.97
N TRP A 66 -14.18 -2.23 -10.09
CA TRP A 66 -13.74 -3.60 -10.40
C TRP A 66 -14.69 -4.64 -9.80
N PRO A 67 -15.90 -4.82 -10.35
CA PRO A 67 -16.92 -5.71 -9.78
C PRO A 67 -16.52 -7.19 -9.85
N GLN A 68 -15.69 -7.58 -10.81
CA GLN A 68 -15.14 -8.95 -10.91
C GLN A 68 -13.84 -9.13 -10.13
N GLY A 69 -13.39 -8.08 -9.44
CA GLY A 69 -12.03 -7.99 -8.91
C GLY A 69 -11.01 -7.71 -10.01
N ALA A 70 -9.92 -7.05 -9.63
CA ALA A 70 -8.76 -6.85 -10.49
C ALA A 70 -7.50 -7.20 -9.71
N THR A 71 -6.53 -7.80 -10.39
CA THR A 71 -5.22 -8.04 -9.79
C THR A 71 -4.47 -6.70 -9.68
N LEU A 72 -3.56 -6.61 -8.71
CA LEU A 72 -2.70 -5.45 -8.57
C LEU A 72 -1.91 -5.16 -9.87
N GLN A 73 -1.46 -6.23 -10.54
CA GLN A 73 -0.76 -6.13 -11.81
C GLN A 73 -1.59 -5.43 -12.88
N GLU A 74 -2.88 -5.78 -13.00
CA GLU A 74 -3.78 -5.19 -14.00
C GLU A 74 -4.12 -3.72 -13.65
N GLN A 75 -4.24 -3.40 -12.36
CA GLN A 75 -4.53 -2.03 -11.91
C GLN A 75 -3.35 -1.08 -12.11
N LEU A 76 -2.10 -1.56 -11.96
CA LEU A 76 -0.90 -0.73 -12.03
C LEU A 76 -0.22 -0.76 -13.42
N TRP A 77 -0.25 -1.91 -14.10
CA TRP A 77 0.49 -2.14 -15.35
C TRP A 77 -0.35 -2.87 -16.41
N GLY A 78 -1.67 -2.91 -16.23
CA GLY A 78 -2.57 -3.56 -17.18
C GLY A 78 -2.75 -2.79 -18.48
N THR A 79 -3.83 -3.12 -19.18
CA THR A 79 -4.15 -2.43 -20.44
C THR A 79 -4.57 -0.97 -20.21
N LYS A 80 -4.57 -0.15 -21.27
CA LYS A 80 -5.06 1.24 -21.20
C LYS A 80 -6.46 1.34 -20.58
N GLY A 81 -7.36 0.39 -20.88
CA GLY A 81 -8.69 0.36 -20.29
C GLY A 81 -8.65 0.20 -18.77
N SER A 82 -7.81 -0.72 -18.29
CA SER A 82 -7.62 -0.97 -16.86
C SER A 82 -7.01 0.24 -16.14
N LEU A 83 -6.04 0.90 -16.75
CA LEU A 83 -5.43 2.11 -16.18
C LEU A 83 -6.40 3.31 -16.13
N ILE A 84 -7.32 3.42 -17.10
CA ILE A 84 -8.40 4.41 -17.05
C ILE A 84 -9.32 4.15 -15.85
N LEU A 85 -9.66 2.89 -15.57
CA LEU A 85 -10.44 2.53 -14.38
C LEU A 85 -9.68 2.88 -13.10
N THR A 86 -8.38 2.58 -13.02
CA THR A 86 -7.54 2.96 -11.88
C THR A 86 -7.50 4.48 -11.67
N THR A 87 -7.39 5.24 -12.75
CA THR A 87 -7.39 6.71 -12.69
C THR A 87 -8.74 7.24 -12.20
N SER A 88 -9.84 6.66 -12.67
CA SER A 88 -11.20 7.02 -12.24
C SER A 88 -11.40 6.74 -10.75
N PHE A 89 -10.89 5.60 -10.27
CA PHE A 89 -10.90 5.26 -8.86
C PHE A 89 -10.10 6.27 -8.02
N ILE A 90 -8.88 6.64 -8.45
CA ILE A 90 -8.05 7.64 -7.75
C ILE A 90 -8.76 8.99 -7.66
N GLN A 91 -9.42 9.41 -8.75
CA GLN A 91 -10.21 10.65 -8.77
C GLN A 91 -11.43 10.59 -7.84
N ALA A 92 -12.16 9.48 -7.84
CA ALA A 92 -13.34 9.29 -7.00
C ALA A 92 -13.00 9.29 -5.49
N THR A 93 -11.88 8.66 -5.15
CA THR A 93 -11.40 8.51 -3.77
C THR A 93 -10.54 9.68 -3.28
N LYS A 94 -10.22 10.63 -4.17
CA LYS A 94 -9.36 11.79 -3.89
C LYS A 94 -8.03 11.39 -3.23
N LEU A 95 -7.47 10.27 -3.69
CA LEU A 95 -6.23 9.75 -3.15
C LEU A 95 -5.06 10.65 -3.54
N GLU A 96 -4.27 11.03 -2.54
CA GLU A 96 -2.94 11.59 -2.72
C GLU A 96 -1.96 10.45 -2.44
N ILE A 97 -1.31 9.96 -3.50
CA ILE A 97 -0.38 8.82 -3.49
C ILE A 97 0.97 9.27 -4.05
#